data_AF-A0A7C8MZ39-F1
#
_entry.id   AF-A0A7C8MZ39-F1
#
_cell.length_a   1.000
_cell.length_b   1.000
_cell.length_c   1.000
_cell.angle_alpha   90.00
_cell.angle_beta   90.00
_cell.angle_gamma   90.00
#
_symmetry.space_group_name_H-M   'P 1'
#
loop_
_entity.id
_entity.type
_entity.pdbx_description
1 polymer ?
#
loop_
_entity_poly.entity_id
_entity_poly.type
_entity_poly.pdbx_seq_one_letter_code
_entity_poly.pdbx_strand_id
1 'polypeptide(L)'
;MPKTSIDVAIARGQGRSETGAGLETATLEAMLAPSIAMVIDIESDNKQRSLKDLRHLIKRTGGTVTPTAFLFMRQGRTMLGHRSNEEDIDGSNGEVKEAAADFDEIMMQALDAGAEDVEKDEEENIVLWTQPNITHQVAQDLAKTTGLKILDSDIIWSCTSDKVKVDDEQTASTLAKLLSVVREYPDVQAVYANAERGDISEEAWNAVEEALDS
;
A
#
# COMPACT_ATOMS: atom_id res chain seq x y z
N MET A 1 -8.47 7.81 21.79
CA MET A 1 -7.40 6.79 21.71
C MET A 1 -6.99 6.38 23.13
N PRO A 2 -7.45 5.24 23.66
CA PRO A 2 -7.09 4.79 25.00
C PRO A 2 -5.68 4.20 25.00
N LYS A 3 -4.87 4.51 26.03
CA LYS A 3 -3.46 4.12 26.18
C LYS A 3 -3.12 2.68 25.80
N THR A 4 -4.06 1.75 25.97
CA THR A 4 -3.94 0.34 25.57
C THR A 4 -3.57 0.15 24.09
N SER A 5 -4.02 1.01 23.17
CA SER A 5 -3.66 0.86 21.75
C SER A 5 -2.21 1.24 21.45
N ILE A 6 -1.62 2.14 22.25
CA ILE A 6 -0.24 2.60 22.07
C ILE A 6 0.74 1.53 22.54
N ASP A 7 0.50 0.92 23.71
CA ASP A 7 1.37 -0.13 24.25
C ASP A 7 1.43 -1.35 23.32
N VAL A 8 0.31 -1.69 22.69
CA VAL A 8 0.22 -2.75 21.67
C VAL A 8 1.01 -2.37 20.42
N ALA A 9 0.83 -1.15 19.91
CA ALA A 9 1.59 -0.66 18.76
C ALA A 9 3.10 -0.64 19.02
N ILE A 10 3.53 -0.24 20.23
CA ILE A 10 4.94 -0.28 20.65
C ILE A 10 5.45 -1.73 20.69
N ALA A 11 4.69 -2.65 21.27
CA ALA A 11 5.09 -4.07 21.32
C ALA A 11 5.26 -4.64 19.91
N ARG A 12 4.32 -4.39 19.00
CA ARG A 12 4.42 -4.82 17.61
C ARG A 12 5.60 -4.18 16.89
N GLY A 13 5.84 -2.88 17.11
CA GLY A 13 7.03 -2.20 16.59
C GLY A 13 8.37 -2.75 17.11
N GLN A 14 8.35 -3.50 18.23
CA GLN A 14 9.50 -4.25 18.74
C GLN A 14 9.53 -5.71 18.26
N GLY A 15 8.65 -6.09 17.33
CA GLY A 15 8.50 -7.44 16.82
C GLY A 15 7.88 -8.41 17.83
N ARG A 16 7.01 -7.93 18.73
CA ARG A 16 6.39 -8.76 19.78
C ARG A 16 4.87 -8.62 19.80
N SER A 17 4.17 -9.71 20.09
CA SER A 17 2.74 -9.67 20.37
C SER A 17 2.47 -9.07 21.75
N GLU A 18 1.20 -8.81 22.06
CA GLU A 18 0.77 -8.32 23.37
C GLU A 18 1.19 -9.25 24.53
N THR A 19 1.37 -10.54 24.22
CA THR A 19 1.82 -11.54 25.20
C THR A 19 3.34 -11.58 25.38
N GLY A 20 4.09 -10.80 24.58
CA GLY A 20 5.55 -10.78 24.54
C GLY A 20 6.18 -11.85 23.66
N ALA A 21 5.38 -12.69 22.99
CA ALA A 21 5.86 -13.65 22.01
C ALA A 21 6.44 -12.93 20.77
N GLY A 22 7.46 -13.51 20.15
CA GLY A 22 8.03 -12.96 18.92
C GLY A 22 7.05 -13.06 17.76
N LEU A 23 6.97 -12.00 16.96
CA LEU A 23 6.18 -11.98 15.74
C LEU A 23 6.99 -12.53 14.57
N GLU A 24 6.37 -13.39 13.78
CA GLU A 24 6.89 -13.89 12.51
C GLU A 24 6.09 -13.29 11.36
N THR A 25 6.79 -12.85 10.33
CA THR A 25 6.18 -12.44 9.07
C THR A 25 5.93 -13.63 8.14
N ALA A 26 4.85 -13.56 7.38
CA ALA A 26 4.50 -14.54 6.36
C ALA A 26 3.68 -13.88 5.26
N THR A 27 3.74 -14.43 4.06
CA THR A 27 2.90 -14.02 2.94
C THR A 27 1.96 -15.17 2.58
N LEU A 28 0.69 -14.87 2.37
CA LEU A 28 -0.31 -15.80 1.87
C LEU A 28 -0.84 -15.31 0.52
N GLU A 29 -0.81 -16.22 -0.44
CA GLU A 29 -1.20 -15.94 -1.82
C GLU A 29 -2.56 -16.55 -2.12
N ALA A 30 -3.41 -15.81 -2.83
CA ALA A 30 -4.75 -16.26 -3.13
C ALA A 30 -5.27 -15.66 -4.44
N MET A 31 -6.32 -16.29 -4.98
CA MET A 31 -6.99 -15.87 -6.20
C MET A 31 -8.50 -15.96 -6.04
N LEU A 32 -9.22 -14.99 -6.58
CA LEU A 32 -10.66 -14.97 -6.74
C LEU A 32 -11.03 -14.99 -8.23
N ALA A 33 -12.14 -15.62 -8.61
CA ALA A 33 -12.62 -15.54 -9.99
C ALA A 33 -12.98 -14.08 -10.37
N PRO A 34 -12.77 -13.64 -11.63
CA PRO A 34 -12.36 -14.44 -12.78
C PRO A 34 -10.85 -14.72 -12.92
N SER A 35 -9.95 -14.03 -12.22
CA SER A 35 -8.50 -14.34 -12.05
C SER A 35 -7.81 -13.27 -11.21
N ILE A 36 -8.52 -12.70 -10.25
CA ILE A 36 -8.05 -11.63 -9.39
C ILE A 36 -7.07 -12.23 -8.39
N ALA A 37 -5.79 -12.01 -8.63
CA ALA A 37 -4.69 -12.43 -7.81
C ALA A 37 -4.50 -11.49 -6.63
N MET A 38 -4.08 -12.03 -5.50
CA MET A 38 -3.85 -11.26 -4.28
C MET A 38 -2.64 -11.76 -3.53
N VAL A 39 -2.02 -10.84 -2.78
CA VAL A 39 -0.93 -11.09 -1.84
C VAL A 39 -1.33 -10.51 -0.50
N ILE A 40 -1.28 -11.33 0.55
CA ILE A 40 -1.69 -10.97 1.91
C ILE A 40 -0.45 -11.07 2.80
N ASP A 41 0.02 -9.95 3.32
CA ASP A 41 1.12 -9.94 4.29
C ASP A 41 0.57 -10.08 5.71
N ILE A 42 1.20 -10.96 6.48
CA ILE A 42 0.74 -11.40 7.79
C ILE A 42 1.92 -11.27 8.76
N GLU A 43 1.62 -10.80 9.96
CA GLU A 43 2.54 -10.77 11.08
C GLU A 43 1.86 -11.39 12.31
N SER A 44 2.41 -12.48 12.84
CA SER A 44 1.76 -13.29 13.85
C SER A 44 2.74 -13.95 14.81
N ASP A 45 2.33 -14.11 16.07
CA ASP A 45 3.03 -14.93 17.07
C ASP A 45 2.80 -16.45 16.90
N ASN A 46 1.90 -16.83 15.99
CA ASN A 46 1.65 -18.21 15.62
C ASN A 46 1.23 -18.28 14.15
N LYS A 47 2.23 -18.19 13.27
CA LYS A 47 2.08 -18.26 11.82
C LYS A 47 1.20 -19.42 11.35
N GLN A 48 1.33 -20.61 11.96
CA GLN A 48 0.57 -21.79 11.51
C GLN A 48 -0.93 -21.65 11.78
N ARG A 49 -1.32 -21.08 12.93
CA ARG A 49 -2.71 -20.75 13.25
C ARG A 49 -3.26 -19.74 12.26
N SER A 50 -2.57 -18.63 12.06
CA SER A 50 -3.00 -17.53 11.19
C SER A 50 -3.19 -17.99 9.74
N LEU A 51 -2.21 -18.73 9.20
CA LEU A 51 -2.31 -19.28 7.85
C LEU A 51 -3.43 -20.31 7.71
N LYS A 52 -3.78 -21.06 8.77
CA LYS A 52 -4.89 -22.01 8.74
C LYS A 52 -6.23 -21.28 8.74
N ASP A 53 -6.38 -20.29 9.61
CA ASP A 53 -7.62 -19.52 9.73
C ASP A 53 -7.87 -18.71 8.46
N LEU A 54 -6.87 -18.00 7.94
CA LEU A 54 -6.97 -17.24 6.70
C LEU A 54 -7.30 -18.12 5.49
N ARG A 55 -6.67 -19.30 5.35
CA ARG A 55 -7.06 -20.28 4.32
C ARG A 55 -8.54 -20.66 4.41
N HIS A 56 -9.06 -20.82 5.63
CA HIS A 56 -10.47 -21.14 5.84
C HIS A 56 -11.38 -19.96 5.48
N LEU A 57 -11.01 -18.74 5.88
CA LEU A 57 -11.74 -17.51 5.53
C LEU A 57 -11.82 -17.31 4.03
N ILE A 58 -10.69 -17.36 3.32
CA ILE A 58 -10.59 -17.21 1.85
C ILE A 58 -11.47 -18.24 1.14
N LYS A 59 -11.39 -19.52 1.55
CA LYS A 59 -12.20 -20.58 0.96
C LYS A 59 -13.70 -20.35 1.18
N ARG A 60 -14.09 -19.85 2.35
CA ARG A 60 -15.50 -19.59 2.70
C ARG A 60 -16.09 -18.44 1.89
N THR A 61 -15.26 -17.47 1.47
CA THR A 61 -15.66 -16.33 0.64
C THR A 61 -15.50 -16.56 -0.86
N GLY A 62 -15.16 -17.78 -1.28
CA GLY A 62 -15.10 -18.18 -2.69
C GLY A 62 -13.73 -18.00 -3.35
N GLY A 63 -12.71 -17.55 -2.60
CA GLY A 63 -11.33 -17.52 -3.06
C GLY A 63 -10.64 -18.87 -2.95
N THR A 64 -9.51 -18.99 -3.63
CA THR A 64 -8.63 -20.17 -3.59
C THR A 64 -7.22 -19.75 -3.22
N VAL A 65 -6.61 -20.43 -2.25
CA VAL A 65 -5.20 -20.21 -1.91
C VAL A 65 -4.33 -20.93 -2.94
N THR A 66 -3.57 -20.16 -3.70
CA THR A 66 -2.75 -20.61 -4.82
C THR A 66 -1.59 -19.63 -4.99
N PRO A 67 -0.42 -20.07 -5.49
CA PRO A 67 0.66 -19.14 -5.81
C PRO A 67 0.21 -18.08 -6.82
N THR A 68 0.50 -16.82 -6.53
CA THR A 68 0.17 -15.61 -7.31
C THR A 68 1.26 -14.54 -7.23
N ALA A 69 2.22 -14.63 -6.29
CA ALA A 69 3.24 -13.62 -6.05
C ALA A 69 4.13 -13.35 -7.27
N PHE A 70 4.21 -14.27 -8.23
CA PHE A 70 4.91 -14.06 -9.50
C PHE A 70 4.27 -12.98 -10.39
N LEU A 71 3.04 -12.55 -10.09
CA LEU A 71 2.33 -11.43 -10.73
C LEU A 71 2.61 -10.08 -10.05
N PHE A 72 3.39 -10.11 -8.97
CA PHE A 72 3.69 -8.94 -8.16
C PHE A 72 5.20 -8.77 -8.00
N MET A 73 5.61 -7.56 -7.68
CA MET A 73 6.98 -7.26 -7.30
C MET A 73 6.96 -6.41 -6.04
N ARG A 74 7.90 -6.68 -5.15
CA ARG A 74 8.05 -5.88 -3.93
C ARG A 74 8.86 -4.65 -4.26
N GLN A 75 8.26 -3.48 -4.15
CA GLN A 75 8.89 -2.20 -4.47
C GLN A 75 8.69 -1.23 -3.31
N GLY A 76 9.64 -0.31 -3.17
CA GLY A 76 9.44 0.86 -2.34
C GLY A 76 8.64 1.90 -3.10
N ARG A 77 7.60 2.42 -2.48
CA ARG A 77 6.80 3.54 -2.96
C ARG A 77 7.06 4.73 -2.03
N THR A 78 7.30 5.91 -2.58
CA THR A 78 7.41 7.14 -1.79
C THR A 78 6.63 8.24 -2.46
N MET A 79 5.75 8.89 -1.71
CA MET A 79 5.00 10.05 -2.15
C MET A 79 5.65 11.33 -1.64
N LEU A 80 5.93 12.25 -2.54
CA LEU A 80 6.54 13.55 -2.28
C LEU A 80 5.59 14.65 -2.73
N GLY A 81 5.24 15.55 -1.82
CA GLY A 81 4.32 16.65 -2.09
C GLY A 81 4.94 18.00 -1.80
N HIS A 82 4.32 19.03 -2.39
CA HIS A 82 4.58 20.40 -2.01
C HIS A 82 4.11 20.64 -0.57
N ARG A 83 4.73 21.60 0.11
CA ARG A 83 4.26 22.06 1.41
C ARG A 83 2.88 22.68 1.21
N SER A 84 1.82 21.97 1.58
CA SER A 84 0.50 22.58 1.71
C SER A 84 0.60 23.65 2.80
N ASN A 85 0.57 24.91 2.38
CA ASN A 85 0.48 26.05 3.28
C ASN A 85 -0.94 26.07 3.89
N GLU A 86 -1.16 25.33 4.96
CA GLU A 86 -2.30 25.58 5.86
C GLU A 86 -1.86 26.01 7.27
N GLU A 87 -0.64 25.72 7.71
CA GLU A 87 -0.15 26.12 9.05
C GLU A 87 0.68 27.43 9.06
N ASP A 88 1.02 28.00 7.91
CA ASP A 88 1.81 29.25 7.81
C ASP A 88 0.95 30.48 7.44
N ILE A 89 -0.29 30.59 7.96
CA ILE A 89 -1.07 31.84 7.89
C ILE A 89 -0.65 32.77 9.05
N ASP A 90 0.58 33.28 8.98
CA ASP A 90 0.93 34.54 9.65
C ASP A 90 1.19 35.61 8.58
N GLY A 91 0.10 36.22 8.13
CA GLY A 91 0.00 37.68 8.03
C GLY A 91 0.90 38.46 7.07
N SER A 92 1.70 37.84 6.20
CA SER A 92 2.47 38.61 5.20
C SER A 92 2.28 38.10 3.78
N ASN A 93 1.65 38.94 2.96
CA ASN A 93 1.65 38.89 1.50
C ASN A 93 2.99 38.37 0.96
N GLY A 94 2.97 37.22 0.30
CA GLY A 94 4.15 36.67 -0.34
C GLY A 94 3.73 35.49 -1.18
N GLU A 95 3.61 35.74 -2.47
CA GLU A 95 3.52 34.77 -3.57
C GLU A 95 4.05 33.40 -3.14
N VAL A 96 3.21 32.37 -3.23
CA VAL A 96 3.69 30.98 -3.24
C VAL A 96 4.73 30.96 -4.34
N LYS A 97 6.02 30.93 -3.97
CA LYS A 97 7.07 30.59 -4.92
C LYS A 97 6.76 29.17 -5.32
N GLU A 98 6.04 29.02 -6.43
CA GLU A 98 6.08 27.85 -7.28
C GLU A 98 7.54 27.67 -7.73
N ALA A 99 8.38 27.21 -6.81
CA ALA A 99 9.52 26.38 -7.16
C ALA A 99 8.97 24.97 -7.36
N ALA A 100 8.00 24.83 -8.27
CA ALA A 100 7.81 23.58 -8.95
C ALA A 100 9.08 23.45 -9.80
N ALA A 101 10.10 22.75 -9.28
CA ALA A 101 11.11 22.21 -10.17
C ALA A 101 10.34 21.43 -11.26
N ASP A 102 10.70 21.66 -12.51
CA ASP A 102 10.01 21.04 -13.65
C ASP A 102 9.97 19.53 -13.39
N PHE A 103 8.82 18.89 -13.63
CA PHE A 103 8.66 17.46 -13.34
C PHE A 103 9.76 16.65 -14.03
N ASP A 104 10.13 17.05 -15.24
CA ASP A 104 11.22 16.45 -16.01
C ASP A 104 12.55 16.52 -15.26
N GLU A 105 12.84 17.63 -14.58
CA GLU A 105 14.06 17.79 -13.78
C GLU A 105 14.03 16.89 -12.54
N ILE A 106 12.90 16.84 -11.84
CA ILE A 106 12.75 15.99 -10.65
C ILE A 106 12.84 14.51 -11.02
N MET A 107 12.21 14.12 -12.14
CA MET A 107 12.27 12.78 -12.67
C MET A 107 13.71 12.38 -12.99
N MET A 108 14.47 13.22 -13.70
CA MET A 108 15.88 12.94 -13.98
C MET A 108 16.71 12.77 -12.69
N GLN A 109 16.52 13.67 -11.72
CA GLN A 109 17.22 13.57 -10.43
C GLN A 109 16.86 12.29 -9.66
N ALA A 110 15.60 11.89 -9.67
CA ALA A 110 15.13 10.68 -9.02
C ALA A 110 15.71 9.41 -9.66
N LEU A 111 15.72 9.35 -11.00
CA LEU A 111 16.33 8.23 -11.73
C LEU A 111 17.83 8.13 -11.46
N ASP A 112 18.54 9.27 -11.44
CA ASP A 112 19.96 9.32 -11.09
C ASP A 112 20.23 8.89 -9.64
N ALA A 113 19.29 9.15 -8.73
CA ALA A 113 19.35 8.70 -7.34
C ALA A 113 19.04 7.20 -7.17
N GLY A 114 18.52 6.53 -8.21
CA GLY A 114 18.21 5.09 -8.21
C GLY A 114 16.72 4.76 -8.13
N ALA A 115 15.82 5.72 -8.42
CA ALA A 115 14.43 5.40 -8.70
C ALA A 115 14.33 4.51 -9.96
N GLU A 116 13.43 3.55 -9.91
CA GLU A 116 13.08 2.68 -11.05
C GLU A 116 12.00 3.33 -11.92
N ASP A 117 11.09 4.10 -11.31
CA ASP A 117 10.04 4.82 -12.00
C ASP A 117 9.57 6.06 -11.20
N VAL A 118 8.97 7.03 -11.88
CA VAL A 118 8.49 8.29 -11.32
C VAL A 118 7.19 8.71 -12.00
N GLU A 119 6.14 8.90 -11.21
CA GLU A 119 4.80 9.25 -11.69
C GLU A 119 4.26 10.47 -10.94
N LYS A 120 3.15 11.03 -11.43
CA LYS A 120 2.32 11.98 -10.68
C LYS A 120 0.99 11.33 -10.33
N ASP A 121 0.53 11.55 -9.10
CA ASP A 121 -0.84 11.20 -8.72
C ASP A 121 -1.84 12.28 -9.17
N GLU A 122 -3.12 12.09 -8.81
CA GLU A 122 -4.22 13.00 -9.16
C GLU A 122 -4.11 14.38 -8.48
N GLU A 123 -3.36 14.48 -7.38
CA GLU A 123 -3.11 15.71 -6.62
C GLU A 123 -1.80 16.39 -7.04
N GLU A 124 -1.17 15.92 -8.13
CA GLU A 124 0.14 16.35 -8.62
C GLU A 124 1.31 16.09 -7.65
N ASN A 125 1.14 15.21 -6.65
CA ASN A 125 2.26 14.71 -5.86
C ASN A 125 3.13 13.77 -6.71
N ILE A 126 4.41 13.73 -6.39
CA ILE A 126 5.39 12.89 -7.08
C ILE A 126 5.44 11.53 -6.39
N VAL A 127 5.19 10.47 -7.15
CA VAL A 127 5.27 9.09 -6.68
C VAL A 127 6.55 8.47 -7.23
N LEU A 128 7.44 8.05 -6.33
CA LEU A 128 8.69 7.38 -6.65
C LEU A 128 8.57 5.88 -6.41
N TRP A 129 9.04 5.10 -7.39
CA TRP A 129 9.17 3.66 -7.30
C TRP A 129 10.66 3.30 -7.22
N THR A 130 11.02 2.44 -6.27
CA THR A 130 12.42 2.08 -5.97
C THR A 130 12.56 0.62 -5.59
N GLN A 131 13.79 0.09 -5.58
CA GLN A 131 14.05 -1.16 -4.88
C GLN A 131 13.88 -0.97 -3.36
N PRO A 132 13.29 -1.96 -2.65
CA PRO A 132 12.95 -1.81 -1.22
C PRO A 132 14.13 -1.45 -0.29
N ASN A 133 15.36 -1.81 -0.67
CA ASN A 133 16.56 -1.60 0.13
C ASN A 133 17.11 -0.16 0.06
N ILE A 134 16.70 0.62 -0.95
CA ILE A 134 17.19 2.00 -1.17
C ILE A 134 16.10 3.05 -1.00
N THR A 135 14.84 2.67 -0.85
CA THR A 135 13.66 3.55 -0.79
C THR A 135 13.85 4.75 0.13
N HIS A 136 14.25 4.50 1.38
CA HIS A 136 14.44 5.56 2.36
C HIS A 136 15.55 6.54 1.98
N GLN A 137 16.64 6.05 1.39
CA GLN A 137 17.75 6.88 0.99
C GLN A 137 17.36 7.78 -0.20
N VAL A 138 16.76 7.19 -1.24
CA VAL A 138 16.31 7.92 -2.43
C VAL A 138 15.30 9.00 -2.06
N ALA A 139 14.31 8.65 -1.23
CA ALA A 139 13.30 9.58 -0.73
C ALA A 139 13.92 10.79 -0.03
N GLN A 140 14.88 10.56 0.87
CA GLN A 140 15.54 11.64 1.61
C GLN A 140 16.41 12.52 0.72
N ASP A 141 17.14 11.92 -0.22
CA ASP A 141 18.04 12.66 -1.09
C ASP A 141 17.24 13.56 -2.03
N LEU A 142 16.15 13.05 -2.62
CA LEU A 142 15.28 13.85 -3.47
C LEU A 142 14.54 14.94 -2.70
N ALA A 143 14.04 14.65 -1.50
CA ALA A 143 13.40 15.67 -0.64
C ALA A 143 14.35 16.83 -0.31
N LYS A 144 15.65 16.54 -0.09
CA LYS A 144 16.66 17.57 0.21
C LYS A 144 17.00 18.44 -1.01
N THR A 145 17.08 17.85 -2.20
CA THR A 145 17.48 18.58 -3.42
C THR A 145 16.32 19.40 -4.00
N THR A 146 15.12 18.83 -4.00
CA THR A 146 13.91 19.46 -4.56
C THR A 146 13.19 20.37 -3.57
N GLY A 147 13.40 20.17 -2.27
CA GLY A 147 12.66 20.85 -1.21
C GLY A 147 11.25 20.30 -0.97
N LEU A 148 10.87 19.21 -1.65
CA LEU A 148 9.61 18.50 -1.42
C LEU A 148 9.62 17.76 -0.08
N LYS A 149 8.42 17.56 0.48
CA LYS A 149 8.26 16.76 1.70
C LYS A 149 7.85 15.34 1.36
N ILE A 150 8.43 14.38 2.06
CA ILE A 150 7.94 13.00 2.09
C ILE A 150 6.59 13.03 2.81
N LEU A 151 5.53 12.76 2.06
CA LEU A 151 4.18 12.58 2.57
C LEU A 151 4.01 11.16 3.11
N ASP A 152 4.50 10.19 2.33
CA ASP A 152 4.40 8.78 2.65
C ASP A 152 5.59 7.99 2.06
N SER A 153 5.96 6.88 2.69
CA SER A 153 7.06 6.02 2.24
C SER A 153 6.91 4.61 2.80
N ASP A 154 6.65 3.65 1.93
CA ASP A 154 6.37 2.27 2.31
C ASP A 154 6.96 1.25 1.32
N ILE A 155 7.06 0.01 1.77
CA ILE A 155 7.43 -1.13 0.91
C ILE A 155 6.17 -1.94 0.64
N ILE A 156 5.71 -1.92 -0.60
CA ILE A 156 4.45 -2.52 -1.01
C ILE A 156 4.64 -3.59 -2.08
N TRP A 157 3.58 -4.34 -2.37
CA TRP A 157 3.51 -5.19 -3.54
C TRP A 157 2.84 -4.43 -4.69
N SER A 158 3.60 -4.14 -5.74
CA SER A 158 3.09 -3.59 -6.99
C SER A 158 2.74 -4.72 -7.96
N CYS A 159 1.72 -4.52 -8.77
CA CYS A 159 1.36 -5.48 -9.83
C CYS A 159 2.31 -5.30 -11.01
N THR A 160 2.94 -6.37 -11.48
CA THR A 160 3.79 -6.34 -12.68
C THR A 160 3.08 -6.83 -13.93
N SER A 161 1.96 -7.54 -13.75
CA SER A 161 1.09 -7.99 -14.83
C SER A 161 -0.03 -6.99 -15.11
N ASP A 162 -0.73 -7.21 -16.22
CA ASP A 162 -2.00 -6.54 -16.49
C ASP A 162 -2.97 -6.71 -15.30
N LYS A 163 -3.61 -5.60 -14.92
CA LYS A 163 -4.69 -5.62 -13.93
C LYS A 163 -5.92 -6.30 -14.52
N VAL A 164 -6.67 -6.99 -13.66
CA VAL A 164 -7.93 -7.66 -13.99
C VAL A 164 -9.06 -6.66 -13.81
N LYS A 165 -9.69 -6.29 -14.92
CA LYS A 165 -10.88 -5.44 -14.90
C LYS A 165 -12.06 -6.19 -14.31
N VAL A 166 -12.73 -5.55 -13.36
CA VAL A 166 -13.95 -6.05 -12.74
C VAL A 166 -15.13 -5.29 -13.34
N ASP A 167 -15.78 -5.92 -14.32
CA ASP A 167 -16.89 -5.35 -15.08
C ASP A 167 -18.28 -5.70 -14.51
N ASP A 168 -18.33 -6.49 -13.43
CA ASP A 168 -19.59 -6.93 -12.84
C ASP A 168 -19.66 -6.65 -11.33
N GLU A 169 -20.77 -6.04 -10.90
CA GLU A 169 -20.98 -5.66 -9.50
C GLU A 169 -21.02 -6.86 -8.55
N GLN A 170 -21.40 -8.05 -9.05
CA GLN A 170 -21.44 -9.26 -8.23
C GLN A 170 -20.04 -9.75 -7.86
N THR A 171 -19.09 -9.70 -8.79
CA THR A 171 -17.67 -9.98 -8.55
C THR A 171 -17.08 -8.91 -7.66
N ALA A 172 -17.36 -7.62 -7.91
CA ALA A 172 -16.90 -6.53 -7.04
C ALA A 172 -17.39 -6.71 -5.59
N SER A 173 -18.68 -7.04 -5.40
CA SER A 173 -19.26 -7.32 -4.08
C SER A 173 -18.62 -8.56 -3.41
N THR A 174 -18.36 -9.61 -4.18
CA THR A 174 -17.71 -10.83 -3.67
C THR A 174 -16.27 -10.56 -3.26
N LEU A 175 -15.54 -9.78 -4.06
CA LEU A 175 -14.19 -9.33 -3.78
C LEU A 175 -14.15 -8.45 -2.53
N ALA A 176 -14.98 -7.42 -2.46
CA ALA A 176 -15.07 -6.54 -1.30
C ALA A 176 -15.36 -7.33 -0.01
N LYS A 177 -16.26 -8.32 -0.07
CA LYS A 177 -16.55 -9.20 1.07
C LYS A 177 -15.37 -10.08 1.46
N LEU A 178 -14.60 -10.56 0.49
CA LEU A 178 -13.40 -11.34 0.77
C LEU A 178 -12.36 -10.45 1.44
N LEU A 179 -12.06 -9.30 0.84
CA LEU A 179 -11.04 -8.36 1.31
C LEU A 179 -11.36 -7.86 2.72
N SER A 180 -12.62 -7.48 2.98
CA SER A 180 -13.03 -7.02 4.31
C SER A 180 -12.82 -8.09 5.39
N VAL A 181 -13.23 -9.33 5.13
CA VAL A 181 -13.08 -10.44 6.08
C VAL A 181 -11.61 -10.80 6.32
N VAL A 182 -10.76 -10.68 5.29
CA VAL A 182 -9.31 -10.89 5.42
C VAL A 182 -8.68 -9.74 6.22
N ARG A 183 -9.02 -8.49 5.91
CA ARG A 183 -8.47 -7.30 6.56
C ARG A 183 -8.87 -7.18 8.03
N GLU A 184 -10.05 -7.66 8.39
CA GLU A 184 -10.49 -7.75 9.80
C GLU A 184 -9.73 -8.82 10.60
N TYR A 185 -8.94 -9.68 9.96
CA TYR A 185 -8.15 -10.68 10.67
C TYR A 185 -6.94 -10.02 11.38
N PRO A 186 -6.77 -10.18 12.72
CA PRO A 186 -5.82 -9.39 13.51
C PRO A 186 -4.33 -9.47 13.12
N ASP A 187 -3.96 -10.55 12.44
CA ASP A 187 -2.57 -10.77 12.02
C ASP A 187 -2.28 -10.24 10.62
N VAL A 188 -3.30 -9.87 9.83
CA VAL A 188 -3.12 -9.30 8.50
C VAL A 188 -2.59 -7.88 8.63
N GLN A 189 -1.52 -7.57 7.90
CA GLN A 189 -0.90 -6.26 7.86
C GLN A 189 -1.31 -5.50 6.60
N ALA A 190 -1.31 -6.17 5.46
CA ALA A 190 -1.67 -5.57 4.19
C ALA A 190 -2.24 -6.61 3.22
N VAL A 191 -3.10 -6.15 2.32
CA VAL A 191 -3.72 -6.92 1.25
C VAL A 191 -3.59 -6.18 -0.07
N TYR A 192 -2.89 -6.79 -1.02
CA TYR A 192 -2.70 -6.28 -2.37
C TYR A 192 -3.43 -7.17 -3.36
N ALA A 193 -4.00 -6.59 -4.40
CA ALA A 193 -4.65 -7.32 -5.47
C ALA A 193 -4.41 -6.67 -6.83
N ASN A 194 -4.37 -7.48 -7.89
CA ASN A 194 -4.29 -6.97 -9.26
C ASN A 194 -5.66 -6.62 -9.84
N ALA A 195 -6.58 -6.13 -9.02
CA ALA A 195 -7.93 -5.77 -9.45
C ALA A 195 -7.98 -4.31 -9.91
N GLU A 196 -8.74 -4.03 -10.96
CA GLU A 196 -9.01 -2.68 -11.45
C GLU A 196 -10.51 -2.51 -11.69
N ARG A 197 -11.03 -1.31 -11.44
CA ARG A 197 -12.41 -0.97 -11.74
C ARG A 197 -12.65 -1.06 -13.25
N GLY A 198 -13.59 -1.91 -13.65
CA GLY A 198 -14.07 -2.02 -15.02
C GLY A 198 -15.26 -1.10 -15.29
N ASP A 199 -16.21 -1.56 -16.09
CA ASP A 199 -17.45 -0.84 -16.41
C ASP A 199 -18.51 -0.96 -15.30
N ILE A 200 -18.17 -0.51 -14.08
CA ILE A 200 -19.05 -0.46 -12.91
C ILE A 200 -19.02 0.91 -12.23
N SER A 201 -20.05 1.19 -11.43
CA SER A 201 -20.15 2.43 -10.67
C SER A 201 -19.03 2.56 -9.60
N GLU A 202 -18.62 3.79 -9.31
CA GLU A 202 -17.66 4.07 -8.22
C GLU A 202 -18.17 3.60 -6.87
N GLU A 203 -19.48 3.79 -6.62
CA GLU A 203 -20.12 3.33 -5.39
C GLU A 203 -19.99 1.81 -5.19
N ALA A 204 -20.11 1.03 -6.26
CA ALA A 204 -19.92 -0.43 -6.20
C ALA A 204 -18.46 -0.85 -6.02
N TRP A 205 -17.50 -0.02 -6.45
CA TRP A 205 -16.07 -0.28 -6.34
C TRP A 205 -15.45 0.20 -5.02
N ASN A 206 -16.01 1.23 -4.39
CA ASN A 206 -15.41 1.91 -3.24
C ASN A 206 -15.04 0.93 -2.11
N ALA A 207 -15.90 -0.05 -1.83
CA ALA A 207 -15.63 -1.06 -0.80
C ALA A 207 -14.46 -2.00 -1.12
N VAL A 208 -14.13 -2.20 -2.41
CA VAL A 208 -12.94 -2.93 -2.84
C VAL A 208 -11.71 -2.05 -2.61
N GLU A 209 -11.76 -0.81 -3.09
CA GLU A 209 -10.66 0.14 -3.03
C GLU A 209 -10.24 0.45 -1.60
N GLU A 210 -11.20 0.75 -0.72
CA GLU A 210 -10.92 1.01 0.70
C GLU A 210 -10.28 -0.18 1.41
N ALA A 211 -10.47 -1.40 0.92
CA ALA A 211 -9.98 -2.64 1.53
C ALA A 211 -8.62 -3.12 0.99
N LEU A 212 -8.09 -2.47 -0.05
CA LEU A 212 -6.78 -2.75 -0.62
C LEU A 212 -5.74 -1.75 -0.10
N ASP A 213 -4.52 -2.22 0.04
CA ASP A 213 -3.35 -1.37 0.26
C ASP A 213 -2.73 -1.00 -1.09
N SER A 214 -2.35 0.28 -1.26
CA SER A 214 -1.83 0.84 -2.52
C SER A 214 -0.72 1.87 -2.30
#